data_AF-A0A3C0CYB9-F1
#
_entry.id   AF-A0A3C0CYB9-F1
#
_cell.length_a   1.000
_cell.length_b   1.000
_cell.length_c   1.000
_cell.angle_alpha   90.00
_cell.angle_beta   90.00
_cell.angle_gamma   90.00
#
_symmetry.space_group_name_H-M   'P 1'
#
loop_
_entity.id
_entity.type
_entity.pdbx_description
1 polymer ?
#
loop_
_entity_poly.entity_id
_entity_poly.type
_entity_poly.pdbx_seq_one_letter_code
_entity_poly.pdbx_strand_id
1 'polypeptide(L)'
;MDLISTLKGSLLEGYYPAGWDLEKIDKLCSFPPESVADRQPWWNPEFTPVVCENVADFDVMMGEAIATTIRKSRDAGEQVAFILPVGPMGMYRWAVYFLKQWNVNCSHVHGFNMDEWSDGDGNTVPSSSTQSFQHAMQQAFYGPLGELTVPENQRHFAVKTELPTYGDKIRALKADGAKLVTIFGIGRMCHIAFWEPHFAADFANVEEWKKQDFRLGAKLHPLTIEQNAITSFKSRSTLVPARANTIGPGLFLMSDEIIGGADGIFGRGMQWQGMSLWMTLRHEPTPWIPSSFMPTLKGRLFFLKDLAGPLEPECN
;
A
#
# COMPACT_ATOMS: atom_id res chain seq x y z
N MET A 1 21.17 -19.33 -16.34
CA MET A 1 20.96 -19.97 -15.02
C MET A 1 20.21 -18.96 -14.19
N ASP A 2 19.12 -19.37 -13.59
CA ASP A 2 18.13 -18.51 -12.95
C ASP A 2 17.44 -19.25 -11.81
N LEU A 3 16.57 -18.55 -11.09
CA LEU A 3 15.81 -19.14 -9.99
C LEU A 3 14.97 -20.34 -10.44
N ILE A 4 14.29 -20.26 -11.59
CA ILE A 4 13.35 -21.29 -12.07
C ILE A 4 14.09 -22.62 -12.28
N SER A 5 15.26 -22.57 -12.91
CA SER A 5 16.10 -23.74 -13.17
C SER A 5 16.79 -24.31 -11.93
N THR A 6 16.98 -23.53 -10.87
CA THR A 6 17.70 -23.95 -9.64
C THR A 6 16.81 -24.09 -8.39
N LEU A 7 15.51 -23.85 -8.49
CA LEU A 7 14.60 -23.83 -7.33
C LEU A 7 14.49 -25.20 -6.65
N LYS A 8 14.37 -26.26 -7.46
CA LYS A 8 14.17 -27.63 -6.98
C LYS A 8 15.37 -28.10 -6.17
N GLY A 9 15.12 -28.58 -4.95
CA GLY A 9 16.16 -29.02 -4.00
C GLY A 9 16.87 -27.89 -3.27
N SER A 10 16.50 -26.62 -3.51
CA SER A 10 17.03 -25.47 -2.75
C SER A 10 16.20 -25.21 -1.49
N LEU A 11 16.71 -24.36 -0.59
CA LEU A 11 15.96 -23.90 0.58
C LEU A 11 14.77 -22.99 0.24
N LEU A 12 14.63 -22.59 -1.04
CA LEU A 12 13.49 -21.80 -1.51
C LEU A 12 12.34 -22.67 -2.04
N GLU A 13 12.50 -23.99 -2.12
CA GLU A 13 11.40 -24.87 -2.54
C GLU A 13 10.23 -24.77 -1.55
N GLY A 14 9.05 -24.35 -2.04
CA GLY A 14 7.87 -24.09 -1.21
C GLY A 14 7.88 -22.76 -0.46
N TYR A 15 8.86 -21.88 -0.70
CA TYR A 15 8.97 -20.58 -0.03
C TYR A 15 8.00 -19.53 -0.57
N TYR A 16 7.82 -19.46 -1.89
CA TYR A 16 6.93 -18.49 -2.53
C TYR A 16 5.45 -18.90 -2.42
N PRO A 17 4.50 -17.95 -2.50
CA PRO A 17 3.08 -18.26 -2.47
C PRO A 17 2.69 -19.32 -3.51
N ALA A 18 1.91 -20.32 -3.10
CA ALA A 18 1.61 -21.47 -3.93
C ALA A 18 0.90 -21.13 -5.26
N GLY A 19 0.18 -20.00 -5.33
CA GLY A 19 -0.45 -19.52 -6.56
C GLY A 19 0.44 -18.64 -7.44
N TRP A 20 1.73 -18.49 -7.15
CA TRP A 20 2.67 -17.78 -8.02
C TRP A 20 3.19 -18.70 -9.13
N ASP A 21 3.04 -18.25 -10.37
CA ASP A 21 3.63 -18.85 -11.56
C ASP A 21 4.92 -18.09 -11.91
N LEU A 22 6.08 -18.70 -11.59
CA LEU A 22 7.37 -18.04 -11.77
C LEU A 22 7.74 -17.80 -13.24
N GLU A 23 7.34 -18.68 -14.16
CA GLU A 23 7.57 -18.49 -15.60
C GLU A 23 6.77 -17.30 -16.12
N LYS A 24 5.52 -17.17 -15.67
CA LYS A 24 4.69 -16.01 -15.98
C LYS A 24 5.28 -14.73 -15.39
N ILE A 25 5.71 -14.74 -14.13
CA ILE A 25 6.32 -13.58 -13.48
C ILE A 25 7.58 -13.13 -14.23
N ASP A 26 8.46 -14.06 -14.61
CA ASP A 26 9.65 -13.79 -15.42
C ASP A 26 9.29 -13.16 -16.78
N LYS A 27 8.27 -13.71 -17.45
CA LYS A 27 7.73 -13.12 -18.68
C LYS A 27 7.22 -11.69 -18.48
N LEU A 28 6.56 -11.40 -17.36
CA LEU A 28 6.10 -10.03 -17.06
C LEU A 28 7.27 -9.06 -16.83
N CYS A 29 8.37 -9.53 -16.25
CA CYS A 29 9.54 -8.72 -15.94
C CYS A 29 10.50 -8.52 -17.12
N SER A 30 10.37 -9.34 -18.18
CA SER A 30 11.19 -9.28 -19.40
C SER A 30 10.64 -8.36 -20.48
N PHE A 31 9.47 -7.76 -20.27
CA PHE A 31 8.95 -6.75 -21.17
C PHE A 31 9.83 -5.49 -21.17
N PRO A 32 9.90 -4.77 -22.30
CA PRO A 32 10.75 -3.59 -22.39
C PRO A 32 10.20 -2.47 -21.49
N PRO A 33 11.06 -1.68 -20.82
CA PRO A 33 10.65 -0.70 -19.80
C PRO A 33 9.56 0.28 -20.23
N GLU A 34 9.59 0.72 -21.50
CA GLU A 34 8.61 1.63 -22.07
C GLU A 34 7.18 1.06 -22.10
N SER A 35 7.03 -0.26 -22.04
CA SER A 35 5.72 -0.95 -22.05
C SER A 35 5.10 -1.12 -20.65
N VAL A 36 5.76 -0.65 -19.59
CA VAL A 36 5.26 -0.81 -18.20
C VAL A 36 3.86 -0.21 -18.02
N ALA A 37 3.58 0.88 -18.73
CA ALA A 37 2.30 1.61 -18.67
C ALA A 37 1.32 1.19 -19.77
N ASP A 38 1.64 0.16 -20.56
CA ASP A 38 0.73 -0.34 -21.59
C ASP A 38 -0.57 -0.81 -20.97
N ARG A 39 -1.67 -0.33 -21.54
CA ARG A 39 -3.01 -0.58 -21.05
C ARG A 39 -3.33 -2.07 -21.05
N GLN A 40 -3.78 -2.58 -19.90
CA GLN A 40 -4.31 -3.94 -19.79
C GLN A 40 -5.85 -3.96 -19.82
N PRO A 41 -6.49 -5.05 -20.30
CA PRO A 41 -7.94 -5.09 -20.50
C PRO A 41 -8.76 -5.00 -19.21
N TRP A 42 -8.18 -5.32 -18.05
CA TRP A 42 -8.85 -5.24 -16.74
C TRP A 42 -8.66 -3.89 -16.02
N TRP A 43 -7.87 -2.96 -16.57
CA TRP A 43 -7.69 -1.66 -15.93
C TRP A 43 -8.95 -0.80 -16.01
N ASN A 44 -9.30 -0.13 -14.92
CA ASN A 44 -10.37 0.87 -14.91
C ASN A 44 -10.09 1.96 -15.94
N PRO A 45 -11.03 2.38 -16.81
CA PRO A 45 -10.84 3.45 -17.80
C PRO A 45 -10.08 4.68 -17.29
N GLU A 46 -10.35 5.07 -16.04
CA GLU A 46 -9.75 6.23 -15.37
C GLU A 46 -8.53 5.90 -14.48
N PHE A 47 -7.99 4.69 -14.57
CA PHE A 47 -6.70 4.33 -13.95
C PHE A 47 -5.53 4.78 -14.83
N THR A 48 -4.54 5.43 -14.21
CA THR A 48 -3.34 5.94 -14.89
C THR A 48 -2.07 5.67 -14.08
N PRO A 49 -1.10 4.89 -14.61
CA PRO A 49 0.26 4.88 -14.11
C PRO A 49 0.96 6.22 -14.37
N VAL A 50 1.71 6.74 -13.40
CA VAL A 50 2.40 8.03 -13.48
C VAL A 50 3.88 7.81 -13.18
N VAL A 51 4.73 8.06 -14.17
CA VAL A 51 6.19 7.95 -14.02
C VAL A 51 6.71 9.18 -13.28
N CYS A 52 7.55 8.95 -12.28
CA CYS A 52 8.27 9.98 -11.54
C CYS A 52 9.77 9.85 -11.80
N GLU A 53 10.45 10.96 -12.09
CA GLU A 53 11.89 10.93 -12.42
C GLU A 53 12.76 10.55 -11.23
N ASN A 54 12.33 10.95 -10.03
CA ASN A 54 13.05 10.76 -8.78
C ASN A 54 12.09 10.81 -7.58
N VAL A 55 12.61 10.48 -6.39
CA VAL A 55 11.83 10.45 -5.14
C VAL A 55 11.21 11.79 -4.77
N ALA A 56 11.86 12.92 -5.10
CA ALA A 56 11.29 14.24 -4.80
C ALA A 56 10.04 14.51 -5.66
N ASP A 57 10.08 14.18 -6.94
CA ASP A 57 8.90 14.29 -7.82
C ASP A 57 7.78 13.39 -7.33
N PHE A 58 8.10 12.13 -7.01
CA PHE A 58 7.17 11.17 -6.45
C PHE A 58 6.47 11.68 -5.20
N ASP A 59 7.25 12.16 -4.22
CA ASP A 59 6.75 12.68 -2.96
C ASP A 59 5.84 13.91 -3.16
N VAL A 60 6.23 14.86 -4.03
CA VAL A 60 5.43 16.05 -4.34
C VAL A 60 4.13 15.67 -5.01
N MET A 61 4.20 14.83 -6.04
CA MET A 61 3.04 14.49 -6.87
C MET A 61 2.00 13.68 -6.10
N MET A 62 2.44 12.73 -5.26
CA MET A 62 1.53 12.01 -4.36
C MET A 62 0.96 12.94 -3.29
N GLY A 63 1.78 13.78 -2.67
CA GLY A 63 1.31 14.73 -1.66
C GLY A 63 0.30 15.74 -2.21
N GLU A 64 0.52 16.23 -3.43
CA GLU A 64 -0.43 17.08 -4.17
C GLU A 64 -1.74 16.33 -4.42
N ALA A 65 -1.67 15.08 -4.89
CA ALA A 65 -2.86 14.27 -5.16
C ALA A 65 -3.75 14.13 -3.90
N ILE A 66 -3.13 13.90 -2.74
CA ILE A 66 -3.82 13.79 -1.45
C ILE A 66 -4.45 15.13 -1.06
N ALA A 67 -3.65 16.21 -1.06
CA ALA A 67 -4.13 17.54 -0.66
C ALA A 67 -5.25 18.05 -1.58
N THR A 68 -5.12 17.82 -2.89
CA THR A 68 -6.14 18.17 -3.88
C THR A 68 -7.43 17.38 -3.66
N THR A 69 -7.34 16.11 -3.30
CA THR A 69 -8.52 15.30 -2.97
C THR A 69 -9.24 15.86 -1.74
N ILE A 70 -8.51 16.14 -0.66
CA ILE A 70 -9.07 16.76 0.56
C ILE A 70 -9.74 18.09 0.24
N ARG A 71 -9.07 18.96 -0.52
CA ARG A 71 -9.58 20.27 -0.91
C ARG A 71 -10.85 20.16 -1.77
N LYS A 72 -10.85 19.26 -2.76
CA LYS A 72 -12.01 19.07 -3.64
C LYS A 72 -13.23 18.58 -2.86
N SER A 73 -13.07 17.65 -1.93
CA SER A 73 -14.18 17.19 -1.09
C SER A 73 -14.71 18.32 -0.17
N ARG A 74 -13.83 19.15 0.39
CA ARG A 74 -14.26 20.36 1.12
C ARG A 74 -15.09 21.29 0.22
N ASP A 75 -14.56 21.60 -0.96
CA ASP A 75 -15.17 22.54 -1.90
C ASP A 75 -16.52 22.01 -2.44
N ALA A 76 -16.70 20.69 -2.48
CA ALA A 76 -17.96 20.01 -2.81
C ALA A 76 -18.93 19.89 -1.61
N GLY A 77 -18.50 20.21 -0.39
CA GLY A 77 -19.32 20.07 0.82
C GLY A 77 -19.53 18.62 1.26
N GLU A 78 -18.66 17.69 0.84
CA GLU A 78 -18.73 16.26 1.18
C GLU A 78 -17.67 15.87 2.22
N GLN A 79 -17.95 14.81 2.99
CA GLN A 79 -16.93 14.15 3.80
C GLN A 79 -16.01 13.30 2.91
N VAL A 80 -14.77 13.08 3.35
CA VAL A 80 -13.85 12.15 2.69
C VAL A 80 -13.18 11.23 3.70
N ALA A 81 -13.29 9.92 3.46
CA ALA A 81 -12.59 8.89 4.21
C ALA A 81 -11.34 8.45 3.44
N PHE A 82 -10.20 8.44 4.10
CA PHE A 82 -8.96 7.90 3.56
C PHE A 82 -8.57 6.62 4.29
N ILE A 83 -8.23 5.59 3.53
CA ILE A 83 -7.39 4.49 4.00
C ILE A 83 -5.93 4.92 3.80
N LEU A 84 -5.15 4.95 4.88
CA LEU A 84 -3.83 5.59 4.95
C LEU A 84 -2.72 4.57 5.24
N PRO A 85 -1.64 4.53 4.43
CA PRO A 85 -0.47 3.72 4.73
C PRO A 85 0.49 4.49 5.63
N VAL A 86 1.51 3.81 6.16
CA VAL A 86 2.72 4.51 6.62
C VAL A 86 3.70 4.69 5.45
N GLY A 87 4.06 3.64 4.71
CA GLY A 87 4.93 3.80 3.53
C GLY A 87 4.15 3.97 2.22
N PRO A 88 4.55 4.87 1.31
CA PRO A 88 5.69 5.83 1.36
C PRO A 88 5.42 7.05 2.25
N MET A 89 6.42 7.52 3.02
CA MET A 89 6.21 8.60 4.01
C MET A 89 6.40 10.02 3.48
N GLY A 90 7.20 10.22 2.43
CA GLY A 90 7.58 11.55 1.94
C GLY A 90 6.39 12.37 1.41
N MET A 91 5.36 11.69 0.89
CA MET A 91 4.11 12.30 0.42
C MET A 91 3.38 13.13 1.49
N TYR A 92 3.44 12.72 2.77
CA TYR A 92 2.72 13.42 3.83
C TYR A 92 3.26 14.83 4.09
N ARG A 93 4.58 15.01 3.99
CA ARG A 93 5.18 16.35 4.09
C ARG A 93 4.59 17.31 3.07
N TRP A 94 4.41 16.85 1.83
CA TRP A 94 3.87 17.68 0.75
C TRP A 94 2.36 17.87 0.86
N ALA A 95 1.60 16.86 1.28
CA ALA A 95 0.19 17.02 1.58
C ALA A 95 -0.04 18.11 2.65
N VAL A 96 0.73 18.07 3.75
CA VAL A 96 0.71 19.10 4.81
C VAL A 96 1.09 20.47 4.25
N TYR A 97 2.14 20.56 3.44
CA TYR A 97 2.58 21.80 2.84
C TYR A 97 1.45 22.46 2.03
N PHE A 98 0.84 21.72 1.09
CA PHE A 98 -0.23 22.25 0.25
C PHE A 98 -1.48 22.63 1.05
N LEU A 99 -1.92 21.79 1.98
CA LEU A 99 -3.09 22.07 2.81
C LEU A 99 -2.91 23.34 3.64
N LYS A 100 -1.71 23.58 4.18
CA LYS A 100 -1.38 24.83 4.88
C LYS A 100 -1.34 26.02 3.95
N GLN A 101 -0.67 25.90 2.80
CA GLN A 101 -0.59 27.00 1.82
C GLN A 101 -1.97 27.42 1.32
N TRP A 102 -2.90 26.48 1.20
CA TRP A 102 -4.27 26.73 0.75
C TRP A 102 -5.25 26.99 1.90
N ASN A 103 -4.79 27.00 3.15
CA ASN A 103 -5.58 27.13 4.36
C ASN A 103 -6.82 26.20 4.37
N VAL A 104 -6.60 24.92 4.08
CA VAL A 104 -7.65 23.89 4.03
C VAL A 104 -7.74 23.20 5.39
N ASN A 105 -8.83 23.47 6.12
CA ASN A 105 -9.17 22.75 7.34
C ASN A 105 -9.63 21.32 7.00
N CYS A 106 -9.21 20.32 7.79
CA CYS A 106 -9.49 18.91 7.57
C CYS A 106 -10.59 18.35 8.49
N SER A 107 -11.52 19.18 8.98
CA SER A 107 -12.65 18.75 9.81
C SER A 107 -13.59 17.77 9.13
N HIS A 108 -13.63 17.77 7.79
CA HIS A 108 -14.42 16.85 6.96
C HIS A 108 -13.69 15.56 6.55
N VAL A 109 -12.49 15.33 7.09
CA VAL A 109 -11.64 14.20 6.70
C VAL A 109 -11.70 13.12 7.77
N HIS A 110 -11.84 11.85 7.37
CA HIS A 110 -11.67 10.69 8.23
C HIS A 110 -10.43 9.89 7.80
N GLY A 111 -9.55 9.54 8.73
CA GLY A 111 -8.37 8.73 8.48
C GLY A 111 -8.50 7.34 9.08
N PHE A 112 -8.26 6.31 8.28
CA PHE A 112 -8.23 4.91 8.70
C PHE A 112 -6.87 4.31 8.34
N ASN A 113 -6.00 4.12 9.33
CA ASN A 113 -4.70 3.52 9.09
C ASN A 113 -4.84 2.03 8.74
N MET A 114 -4.17 1.62 7.66
CA MET A 114 -4.41 0.30 7.06
C MET A 114 -3.84 -0.88 7.86
N ASP A 115 -2.88 -0.65 8.75
CA ASP A 115 -2.21 -1.68 9.53
C ASP A 115 -1.52 -1.14 10.79
N GLU A 116 -1.07 -2.06 11.64
CA GLU A 116 -0.20 -1.80 12.79
C GLU A 116 0.51 -3.11 13.19
N TRP A 117 1.76 -3.02 13.65
CA TRP A 117 2.49 -4.18 14.13
C TRP A 117 1.82 -4.83 15.33
N SER A 118 1.81 -6.17 15.40
CA SER A 118 1.15 -6.89 16.47
C SER A 118 1.81 -8.21 16.85
N ASP A 119 1.40 -8.77 17.99
CA ASP A 119 1.61 -10.19 18.30
C ASP A 119 0.57 -11.10 17.60
N GLY A 120 0.54 -12.38 18.00
CA GLY A 120 -0.40 -13.37 17.46
C GLY A 120 -1.86 -13.17 17.86
N ASP A 121 -2.11 -12.44 18.94
CA ASP A 121 -3.46 -12.14 19.45
C ASP A 121 -3.94 -10.75 18.99
N GLY A 122 -3.16 -10.07 18.16
CA GLY A 122 -3.45 -8.75 17.63
C GLY A 122 -3.16 -7.60 18.60
N ASN A 123 -2.45 -7.85 19.71
CA ASN A 123 -2.04 -6.77 20.61
C ASN A 123 -0.91 -5.98 19.94
N THR A 124 -1.10 -4.66 19.82
CA THR A 124 -0.21 -3.79 19.05
C THR A 124 0.88 -3.15 19.90
N VAL A 125 1.93 -2.67 19.24
CA VAL A 125 2.93 -1.81 19.89
C VAL A 125 2.27 -0.55 20.49
N PRO A 126 2.78 -0.01 21.63
CA PRO A 126 2.24 1.23 22.18
C PRO A 126 2.37 2.40 21.20
N SER A 127 1.38 3.28 21.17
CA SER A 127 1.35 4.45 20.27
C SER A 127 2.46 5.48 20.53
N SER A 128 3.15 5.40 21.67
CA SER A 128 4.33 6.20 21.98
C SER A 128 5.62 5.62 21.39
N SER A 129 5.62 4.36 20.95
CA SER A 129 6.76 3.72 20.31
C SER A 129 7.03 4.32 18.94
N THR A 130 8.29 4.57 18.62
CA THR A 130 8.70 5.01 17.27
C THR A 130 8.47 3.97 16.18
N GLN A 131 8.19 2.71 16.57
CA GLN A 131 7.79 1.64 15.64
C GLN A 131 6.30 1.68 15.30
N SER A 132 5.48 2.36 16.10
CA SER A 132 4.03 2.41 15.89
C SER A 132 3.69 3.25 14.67
N PHE A 133 2.76 2.73 13.88
CA PHE A 133 2.21 3.42 12.73
C PHE A 133 1.34 4.61 13.17
N GLN A 134 0.66 4.49 14.31
CA GLN A 134 0.01 5.63 14.95
C GLN A 134 0.99 6.76 15.29
N HIS A 135 2.16 6.42 15.87
CA HIS A 135 3.20 7.40 16.13
C HIS A 135 3.66 8.07 14.83
N ALA A 136 3.96 7.28 13.80
CA ALA A 136 4.44 7.78 12.51
C ALA A 136 3.45 8.78 11.88
N MET A 137 2.16 8.46 11.84
CA MET A 137 1.12 9.34 11.29
C MET A 137 0.92 10.62 12.11
N GLN A 138 1.02 10.51 13.43
CA GLN A 138 0.95 11.69 14.30
C GLN A 138 2.10 12.66 14.01
N GLN A 139 3.30 12.15 13.73
CA GLN A 139 4.47 12.98 13.42
C GLN A 139 4.48 13.51 11.98
N ALA A 140 3.97 12.74 11.00
CA ALA A 140 4.10 13.07 9.59
C ALA A 140 2.92 13.86 9.02
N PHE A 141 1.71 13.63 9.53
CA PHE A 141 0.49 14.20 8.95
C PHE A 141 -0.34 14.97 9.98
N TYR A 142 -0.88 14.29 11.01
CA TYR A 142 -1.86 14.89 11.90
C TYR A 142 -1.28 16.02 12.77
N GLY A 143 -0.11 15.83 13.37
CA GLY A 143 0.54 16.83 14.20
C GLY A 143 0.97 18.07 13.41
N PRO A 144 1.72 17.91 12.30
CA PRO A 144 2.16 19.03 11.48
C PRO A 144 1.03 19.92 10.97
N LEU A 145 -0.20 19.43 10.75
CA LEU A 145 -1.33 20.27 10.32
C LEU A 145 -1.75 21.33 11.35
N GLY A 146 -1.47 21.14 12.65
CA GLY A 146 -1.85 22.09 13.70
C GLY A 146 -3.37 22.27 13.78
N GLU A 147 -3.86 23.50 13.78
CA GLU A 147 -5.29 23.83 13.87
C GLU A 147 -6.11 23.35 12.64
N LEU A 148 -5.44 23.06 11.51
CA LEU A 148 -6.08 22.54 10.29
C LEU A 148 -6.25 21.01 10.33
N THR A 149 -5.84 20.36 11.41
CA THR A 149 -5.75 18.89 11.48
C THR A 149 -7.11 18.19 11.44
N VAL A 150 -7.06 16.90 11.12
CA VAL A 150 -8.19 15.98 11.23
C VAL A 150 -8.62 15.87 12.70
N PRO A 151 -9.91 15.96 13.07
CA PRO A 151 -10.35 15.77 14.45
C PRO A 151 -9.95 14.41 15.04
N GLU A 152 -9.61 14.33 16.33
CA GLU A 152 -9.10 13.08 16.94
C GLU A 152 -10.09 11.91 16.86
N ASN A 153 -11.39 12.18 16.99
CA ASN A 153 -12.45 11.18 16.85
C ASN A 153 -12.66 10.68 15.41
N GLN A 154 -11.97 11.27 14.43
CA GLN A 154 -11.98 10.89 13.01
C GLN A 154 -10.64 10.26 12.59
N ARG A 155 -9.73 9.99 13.53
CA ARG A 155 -8.46 9.29 13.31
C ARG A 155 -8.57 7.88 13.89
N HIS A 156 -8.57 6.89 13.02
CA HIS A 156 -8.72 5.49 13.39
C HIS A 156 -7.41 4.74 13.13
N PHE A 157 -7.04 3.84 14.04
CA PHE A 157 -5.82 3.03 13.92
C PHE A 157 -6.12 1.53 13.99
N ALA A 158 -5.29 0.70 13.33
CA ALA A 158 -5.52 -0.73 13.17
C ALA A 158 -5.21 -1.53 14.45
N VAL A 159 -5.69 -1.06 15.59
CA VAL A 159 -5.55 -1.71 16.89
C VAL A 159 -6.65 -2.74 17.11
N LYS A 160 -6.39 -3.74 17.96
CA LYS A 160 -7.26 -4.88 18.23
C LYS A 160 -8.73 -4.52 18.48
N THR A 161 -8.96 -3.44 19.22
CA THR A 161 -10.30 -3.00 19.64
C THR A 161 -11.02 -2.15 18.61
N GLU A 162 -10.30 -1.56 17.66
CA GLU A 162 -10.87 -0.61 16.71
C GLU A 162 -10.95 -1.16 15.29
N LEU A 163 -9.94 -1.88 14.81
CA LEU A 163 -9.90 -2.43 13.45
C LEU A 163 -11.17 -3.23 13.09
N PRO A 164 -11.75 -4.07 13.99
CA PRO A 164 -13.00 -4.77 13.68
C PRO A 164 -14.20 -3.87 13.37
N THR A 165 -14.14 -2.59 13.76
CA THR A 165 -15.22 -1.62 13.53
C THR A 165 -15.08 -0.84 12.22
N TYR A 166 -13.96 -0.99 11.51
CA TYR A 166 -13.64 -0.18 10.32
C TYR A 166 -14.68 -0.33 9.22
N GLY A 167 -15.07 -1.57 8.90
CA GLY A 167 -16.02 -1.84 7.83
C GLY A 167 -17.33 -1.10 8.04
N ASP A 168 -17.89 -1.18 9.25
CA ASP A 168 -19.17 -0.53 9.56
C ASP A 168 -19.06 1.00 9.55
N LYS A 169 -17.96 1.55 10.09
CA LYS A 169 -17.69 3.00 10.05
C LYS A 169 -17.56 3.52 8.62
N ILE A 170 -16.76 2.85 7.79
CA ILE A 170 -16.53 3.26 6.39
C ILE A 170 -17.83 3.13 5.58
N ARG A 171 -18.58 2.03 5.74
CA ARG A 171 -19.86 1.84 5.06
C ARG A 171 -20.89 2.89 5.47
N ALA A 172 -20.96 3.25 6.75
CA ALA A 172 -21.83 4.32 7.23
C ALA A 172 -21.46 5.67 6.61
N LEU A 173 -20.17 6.04 6.62
CA LEU A 173 -19.69 7.26 5.95
C LEU A 173 -20.07 7.30 4.48
N LYS A 174 -19.85 6.20 3.75
CA LYS A 174 -20.23 6.11 2.33
C LYS A 174 -21.75 6.20 2.12
N ALA A 175 -22.55 5.61 3.00
CA ALA A 175 -24.01 5.72 2.94
C ALA A 175 -24.50 7.17 3.12
N ASP A 176 -23.77 7.96 3.91
CA ASP A 176 -24.00 9.40 4.11
C ASP A 176 -23.38 10.27 2.99
N GLY A 177 -22.87 9.66 1.92
CA GLY A 177 -22.32 10.35 0.75
C GLY A 177 -20.84 10.69 0.84
N ALA A 178 -20.10 10.17 1.83
CA ALA A 178 -18.65 10.38 1.89
C ALA A 178 -17.92 9.63 0.77
N LYS A 179 -16.91 10.28 0.20
CA LYS A 179 -15.98 9.64 -0.73
C LYS A 179 -14.97 8.77 0.03
N LEU A 180 -14.70 7.55 -0.43
CA LEU A 180 -13.64 6.69 0.08
C LEU A 180 -12.45 6.67 -0.87
N VAL A 181 -11.26 6.99 -0.35
CA VAL A 181 -10.02 7.00 -1.12
C VAL A 181 -8.98 6.12 -0.44
N THR A 182 -8.43 5.15 -1.16
CA THR A 182 -7.31 4.36 -0.64
C THR A 182 -6.00 4.91 -1.15
N ILE A 183 -5.16 5.36 -0.21
CA ILE A 183 -3.75 5.62 -0.47
C ILE A 183 -3.00 4.32 -0.18
N PHE A 184 -2.05 3.91 -1.01
CA PHE A 184 -1.35 2.64 -0.81
C PHE A 184 0.08 2.63 -1.36
N GLY A 185 0.90 1.75 -0.79
CA GLY A 185 2.14 1.28 -1.39
C GLY A 185 2.02 -0.18 -1.84
N ILE A 186 2.99 -0.67 -2.61
CA ILE A 186 3.03 -2.07 -3.06
C ILE A 186 4.14 -2.82 -2.31
N GLY A 187 3.79 -3.91 -1.64
CA GLY A 187 4.78 -4.79 -1.01
C GLY A 187 5.70 -5.50 -2.00
N ARG A 188 6.86 -5.97 -1.54
CA ARG A 188 7.72 -6.90 -2.31
C ARG A 188 6.98 -8.17 -2.70
N MET A 189 6.04 -8.60 -1.84
CA MET A 189 5.13 -9.73 -2.07
C MET A 189 3.81 -9.35 -2.76
N CYS A 190 3.73 -8.17 -3.38
CA CYS A 190 2.52 -7.66 -4.02
C CYS A 190 1.31 -7.51 -3.06
N HIS A 191 1.56 -7.42 -1.75
CA HIS A 191 0.52 -7.12 -0.77
C HIS A 191 0.11 -5.64 -0.82
N ILE A 192 -1.11 -5.37 -0.35
CA ILE A 192 -1.60 -4.05 0.01
C ILE A 192 -1.80 -4.06 1.53
N ALA A 193 -1.33 -3.03 2.24
CA ALA A 193 -1.15 -3.10 3.69
C ALA A 193 -0.31 -4.33 4.08
N PHE A 194 -0.70 -5.11 5.08
CA PHE A 194 -0.15 -6.44 5.35
C PHE A 194 -1.09 -7.58 4.92
N TRP A 195 -1.95 -7.33 3.93
CA TRP A 195 -2.77 -8.38 3.35
C TRP A 195 -1.95 -9.24 2.37
N GLU A 196 -1.33 -10.29 2.89
CA GLU A 196 -0.35 -11.11 2.20
C GLU A 196 -0.96 -12.05 1.13
N PRO A 197 -0.23 -12.35 0.04
CA PRO A 197 -0.72 -13.19 -1.05
C PRO A 197 -1.04 -14.63 -0.64
N HIS A 198 -0.35 -15.18 0.38
CA HIS A 198 -0.61 -16.55 0.83
C HIS A 198 -1.96 -16.71 1.55
N PHE A 199 -2.60 -15.61 1.97
CA PHE A 199 -3.95 -15.65 2.52
C PHE A 199 -4.99 -16.07 1.48
N ALA A 200 -4.67 -16.01 0.18
CA ALA A 200 -5.52 -16.57 -0.87
C ALA A 200 -5.87 -18.05 -0.64
N ALA A 201 -4.98 -18.83 -0.02
CA ALA A 201 -5.21 -20.23 0.30
C ALA A 201 -6.35 -20.47 1.30
N ASP A 202 -6.71 -19.45 2.08
CA ASP A 202 -7.70 -19.56 3.15
C ASP A 202 -9.15 -19.46 2.64
N PHE A 203 -9.36 -19.16 1.34
CA PHE A 203 -10.67 -18.88 0.75
C PHE A 203 -10.97 -19.79 -0.43
N ALA A 204 -12.23 -20.19 -0.58
CA ALA A 204 -12.63 -21.07 -1.68
C ALA A 204 -12.62 -20.34 -3.03
N ASN A 205 -12.83 -19.02 -3.03
CA ASN A 205 -12.92 -18.21 -4.24
C ASN A 205 -12.61 -16.72 -3.97
N VAL A 206 -12.43 -15.96 -5.06
CA VAL A 206 -12.15 -14.52 -5.01
C VAL A 206 -13.26 -13.71 -4.35
N GLU A 207 -14.52 -14.12 -4.46
CA GLU A 207 -15.65 -13.37 -3.90
C GLU A 207 -15.71 -13.47 -2.37
N GLU A 208 -15.30 -14.59 -1.79
CA GLU A 208 -15.11 -14.72 -0.34
C GLU A 208 -13.91 -13.92 0.15
N TRP A 209 -12.80 -13.97 -0.59
CA TRP A 209 -11.60 -13.19 -0.30
C TRP A 209 -11.91 -11.69 -0.29
N LYS A 210 -12.66 -11.19 -1.30
CA LYS A 210 -13.07 -9.78 -1.41
C LYS A 210 -13.98 -9.30 -0.27
N LYS A 211 -14.60 -10.18 0.51
CA LYS A 211 -15.47 -9.81 1.64
C LYS A 211 -14.72 -9.60 2.95
N GLN A 212 -13.41 -9.87 2.98
CA GLN A 212 -12.64 -9.80 4.21
C GLN A 212 -12.27 -8.36 4.52
N ASP A 213 -12.82 -7.82 5.61
CA ASP A 213 -12.55 -6.45 6.03
C ASP A 213 -11.19 -6.31 6.73
N PHE A 214 -10.71 -7.34 7.44
CA PHE A 214 -9.46 -7.26 8.20
C PHE A 214 -8.91 -8.64 8.63
N ARG A 215 -7.68 -8.65 9.17
CA ARG A 215 -7.11 -9.76 9.95
C ARG A 215 -6.33 -9.21 11.15
N LEU A 216 -6.53 -9.80 12.32
CA LEU A 216 -5.71 -9.54 13.51
C LEU A 216 -4.58 -10.55 13.60
N GLY A 217 -3.39 -10.11 14.05
CA GLY A 217 -2.23 -11.01 14.22
C GLY A 217 -1.87 -11.78 12.95
N ALA A 218 -2.05 -11.15 11.79
CA ALA A 218 -1.80 -11.69 10.47
C ALA A 218 -0.35 -12.19 10.37
N LYS A 219 -0.17 -13.41 9.85
CA LYS A 219 1.18 -13.99 9.65
C LYS A 219 1.79 -13.32 8.42
N LEU A 220 2.93 -12.68 8.58
CA LEU A 220 3.60 -12.00 7.48
C LEU A 220 4.49 -12.96 6.71
N HIS A 221 4.62 -12.72 5.41
CA HIS A 221 5.54 -13.51 4.60
C HIS A 221 7.00 -13.15 4.96
N PRO A 222 7.95 -14.11 5.00
CA PRO A 222 9.33 -13.79 5.36
C PRO A 222 9.98 -12.70 4.48
N LEU A 223 9.64 -12.60 3.19
CA LEU A 223 10.11 -11.50 2.33
C LEU A 223 9.58 -10.12 2.75
N THR A 224 8.39 -10.04 3.34
CA THR A 224 7.84 -8.79 3.91
C THR A 224 8.62 -8.39 5.17
N ILE A 225 8.96 -9.37 6.00
CA ILE A 225 9.79 -9.17 7.20
C ILE A 225 11.17 -8.66 6.79
N GLU A 226 11.82 -9.31 5.82
CA GLU A 226 13.14 -8.90 5.34
C GLU A 226 13.12 -7.57 4.57
N GLN A 227 12.05 -7.27 3.82
CA GLN A 227 11.85 -5.93 3.26
C GLN A 227 11.85 -4.88 4.38
N ASN A 228 11.06 -5.08 5.44
CA ASN A 228 11.00 -4.12 6.54
C ASN A 228 12.32 -4.07 7.33
N ALA A 229 13.04 -5.19 7.46
CA ALA A 229 14.35 -5.22 8.08
C ALA A 229 15.30 -4.20 7.44
N ILE A 230 15.31 -4.12 6.11
CA ILE A 230 16.18 -3.20 5.36
C ILE A 230 15.60 -1.79 5.24
N THR A 231 14.29 -1.62 5.06
CA THR A 231 13.69 -0.28 4.82
C THR A 231 13.37 0.49 6.09
N SER A 232 13.02 -0.20 7.18
CA SER A 232 12.40 0.42 8.37
C SER A 232 13.18 0.13 9.66
N PHE A 233 13.91 -0.99 9.71
CA PHE A 233 14.60 -1.46 10.91
C PHE A 233 16.13 -1.48 10.78
N LYS A 234 16.68 -0.75 9.80
CA LYS A 234 18.13 -0.50 9.63
C LYS A 234 18.97 -1.80 9.65
N SER A 235 18.53 -2.80 8.90
CA SER A 235 19.15 -4.12 8.79
C SER A 235 19.16 -4.97 10.08
N ARG A 236 18.33 -4.63 11.08
CA ARG A 236 18.22 -5.42 12.31
C ARG A 236 16.92 -6.24 12.30
N SER A 237 16.95 -7.39 11.62
CA SER A 237 15.78 -8.29 11.47
C SER A 237 15.17 -8.72 12.81
N THR A 238 15.97 -8.79 13.89
CA THR A 238 15.50 -9.14 15.25
C THR A 238 14.55 -8.12 15.88
N LEU A 239 14.37 -6.93 15.28
CA LEU A 239 13.39 -5.94 15.72
C LEU A 239 12.09 -6.00 14.94
N VAL A 240 12.02 -6.74 13.83
CA VAL A 240 10.84 -6.75 12.97
C VAL A 240 9.81 -7.71 13.54
N PRO A 241 8.58 -7.26 13.85
CA PRO A 241 7.51 -8.16 14.24
C PRO A 241 7.13 -9.09 13.09
N ALA A 242 6.93 -10.37 13.37
CA ALA A 242 6.53 -11.35 12.36
C ALA A 242 5.02 -11.33 12.05
N ARG A 243 4.28 -10.42 12.69
CA ARG A 243 2.82 -10.32 12.61
C ARG A 243 2.35 -8.87 12.65
N ALA A 244 1.16 -8.64 12.11
CA ALA A 244 0.50 -7.34 12.12
C ALA A 244 -1.02 -7.47 12.13
N ASN A 245 -1.70 -6.44 12.60
CA ASN A 245 -3.10 -6.21 12.28
C ASN A 245 -3.18 -5.50 10.94
N THR A 246 -4.15 -5.84 10.10
CA THR A 246 -4.26 -5.28 8.76
C THR A 246 -5.68 -5.27 8.23
N ILE A 247 -6.02 -4.25 7.45
CA ILE A 247 -7.23 -4.25 6.64
C ILE A 247 -7.16 -5.33 5.56
N GLY A 248 -8.33 -5.72 5.07
CA GLY A 248 -8.46 -6.63 3.95
C GLY A 248 -9.09 -5.99 2.72
N PRO A 249 -9.21 -6.76 1.63
CA PRO A 249 -9.76 -6.31 0.36
C PRO A 249 -11.22 -5.85 0.45
N GLY A 250 -11.98 -6.31 1.43
CA GLY A 250 -13.32 -5.82 1.71
C GLY A 250 -13.36 -4.34 2.03
N LEU A 251 -12.23 -3.73 2.44
CA LEU A 251 -12.16 -2.29 2.66
C LEU A 251 -11.59 -1.56 1.45
N PHE A 252 -10.38 -1.92 1.00
CA PHE A 252 -9.71 -1.13 -0.04
C PHE A 252 -10.36 -1.26 -1.44
N LEU A 253 -11.10 -2.34 -1.72
CA LEU A 253 -11.81 -2.49 -3.00
C LEU A 253 -13.14 -1.72 -3.07
N MET A 254 -13.61 -1.15 -1.96
CA MET A 254 -14.78 -0.26 -1.94
C MET A 254 -14.45 1.19 -2.32
N SER A 255 -13.18 1.47 -2.61
CA SER A 255 -12.69 2.83 -2.85
C SER A 255 -13.27 3.42 -4.14
N ASP A 256 -13.68 4.68 -4.06
CA ASP A 256 -14.13 5.45 -5.23
C ASP A 256 -12.93 5.95 -6.05
N GLU A 257 -11.78 6.10 -5.39
CA GLU A 257 -10.52 6.47 -6.03
C GLU A 257 -9.32 5.86 -5.28
N ILE A 258 -8.22 5.61 -5.99
CA ILE A 258 -6.95 5.15 -5.41
C ILE A 258 -5.79 6.10 -5.72
N ILE A 259 -4.85 6.20 -4.78
CA ILE A 259 -3.60 6.95 -4.92
C ILE A 259 -2.46 6.02 -4.48
N GLY A 260 -1.83 5.36 -5.44
CA GLY A 260 -0.79 4.37 -5.22
C GLY A 260 0.62 4.92 -5.40
N GLY A 261 1.59 4.32 -4.71
CA GLY A 261 3.00 4.66 -4.82
C GLY A 261 3.93 3.44 -4.87
N ALA A 262 4.92 3.47 -5.75
CA ALA A 262 6.04 2.54 -5.81
C ALA A 262 7.38 3.29 -5.95
N ASP A 263 8.15 3.35 -4.88
CA ASP A 263 9.43 4.07 -4.76
C ASP A 263 10.60 3.17 -4.30
N GLY A 264 10.46 1.85 -4.39
CA GLY A 264 11.38 0.86 -3.82
C GLY A 264 12.72 0.71 -4.55
N ILE A 265 13.47 1.80 -4.64
CA ILE A 265 14.82 1.91 -5.18
C ILE A 265 15.81 2.13 -4.03
N PHE A 266 17.01 1.57 -4.19
CA PHE A 266 18.18 1.84 -3.37
C PHE A 266 19.22 2.62 -4.19
N GLY A 267 20.27 3.13 -3.52
CA GLY A 267 21.40 3.72 -4.26
C GLY A 267 22.10 2.70 -5.16
N ARG A 268 22.87 3.19 -6.14
CA ARG A 268 23.71 2.37 -7.05
C ARG A 268 22.92 1.43 -7.97
N GLY A 269 21.74 1.84 -8.46
CA GLY A 269 20.93 1.05 -9.40
C GLY A 269 20.20 -0.15 -8.79
N MET A 270 20.40 -0.42 -7.49
CA MET A 270 19.71 -1.49 -6.78
C MET A 270 18.23 -1.12 -6.57
N GLN A 271 17.33 -2.11 -6.64
CA GLN A 271 15.91 -1.93 -6.37
C GLN A 271 15.30 -3.22 -5.81
N TRP A 272 14.15 -3.10 -5.13
CA TRP A 272 13.44 -4.26 -4.57
C TRP A 272 12.00 -4.39 -5.07
N GLN A 273 11.50 -3.41 -5.82
CA GLN A 273 10.07 -3.29 -6.15
C GLN A 273 9.75 -3.39 -7.65
N GLY A 274 10.74 -3.48 -8.55
CA GLY A 274 10.48 -3.61 -10.00
C GLY A 274 9.57 -4.80 -10.32
N MET A 275 9.90 -6.00 -9.83
CA MET A 275 9.06 -7.19 -10.04
C MET A 275 7.62 -7.00 -9.54
N SER A 276 7.43 -6.46 -8.34
CA SER A 276 6.08 -6.27 -7.79
C SER A 276 5.29 -5.16 -8.50
N LEU A 277 5.96 -4.14 -9.04
CA LEU A 277 5.34 -3.14 -9.92
C LEU A 277 4.83 -3.80 -11.22
N TRP A 278 5.67 -4.57 -11.91
CA TRP A 278 5.28 -5.27 -13.14
C TRP A 278 4.14 -6.27 -12.91
N MET A 279 4.20 -7.05 -11.83
CA MET A 279 3.11 -7.95 -11.45
C MET A 279 1.81 -7.18 -11.16
N THR A 280 1.89 -6.05 -10.46
CA THR A 280 0.71 -5.21 -10.16
C THR A 280 0.05 -4.68 -11.42
N LEU A 281 0.84 -4.18 -12.37
CA LEU A 281 0.34 -3.55 -13.58
C LEU A 281 -0.11 -4.57 -14.64
N ARG A 282 0.59 -5.69 -14.78
CA ARG A 282 0.45 -6.58 -15.96
C ARG A 282 -0.04 -7.99 -15.67
N HIS A 283 -0.21 -8.38 -14.41
CA HIS A 283 -0.89 -9.63 -14.09
C HIS A 283 -2.41 -9.43 -13.98
N GLU A 284 -3.20 -10.41 -14.42
CA GLU A 284 -4.66 -10.42 -14.21
C GLU A 284 -5.00 -10.39 -12.71
N PRO A 285 -6.11 -9.76 -12.29
CA PRO A 285 -6.48 -9.67 -10.88
C PRO A 285 -6.61 -11.05 -10.23
N THR A 286 -5.85 -11.30 -9.16
CA THR A 286 -5.85 -12.57 -8.43
C THR A 286 -5.57 -12.39 -6.94
N PRO A 287 -6.25 -13.12 -6.03
CA PRO A 287 -5.96 -13.07 -4.59
C PRO A 287 -4.50 -13.37 -4.22
N TRP A 288 -3.79 -14.11 -5.06
CA TRP A 288 -2.37 -14.44 -4.89
C TRP A 288 -1.43 -13.26 -5.20
N ILE A 289 -1.95 -12.16 -5.75
CA ILE A 289 -1.24 -10.92 -6.02
C ILE A 289 -2.19 -9.77 -5.64
N PRO A 290 -2.42 -9.49 -4.33
CA PRO A 290 -3.44 -8.54 -3.89
C PRO A 290 -3.39 -7.17 -4.59
N SER A 291 -2.20 -6.67 -4.89
CA SER A 291 -2.01 -5.40 -5.61
C SER A 291 -2.54 -5.40 -7.04
N SER A 292 -2.66 -6.56 -7.71
CA SER A 292 -3.21 -6.68 -9.08
C SER A 292 -4.67 -6.24 -9.20
N PHE A 293 -5.41 -6.14 -8.09
CA PHE A 293 -6.75 -5.55 -8.08
C PHE A 293 -6.74 -4.02 -8.13
N MET A 294 -5.67 -3.35 -7.73
CA MET A 294 -5.66 -1.89 -7.61
C MET A 294 -5.87 -1.20 -8.97
N PRO A 295 -5.24 -1.62 -10.08
CA PRO A 295 -5.52 -1.05 -11.40
C PRO A 295 -6.97 -1.23 -11.90
N THR A 296 -7.77 -2.10 -11.28
CA THR A 296 -9.20 -2.27 -11.61
C THR A 296 -10.07 -1.15 -11.05
N LEU A 297 -9.50 -0.29 -10.18
CA LEU A 297 -10.14 0.87 -9.59
C LEU A 297 -9.69 2.16 -10.27
N LYS A 298 -10.54 3.18 -10.22
CA LYS A 298 -10.21 4.53 -10.70
C LYS A 298 -9.08 5.13 -9.86
N GLY A 299 -8.11 5.79 -10.49
CA GLY A 299 -7.08 6.52 -9.74
C GLY A 299 -5.73 6.54 -10.41
N ARG A 300 -4.69 6.77 -9.62
CA ARG A 300 -3.31 6.90 -10.11
C ARG A 300 -2.35 6.00 -9.34
N LEU A 301 -1.37 5.43 -10.03
CA LEU A 301 -0.23 4.75 -9.42
C LEU A 301 1.05 5.49 -9.83
N PHE A 302 1.65 6.21 -8.90
CA PHE A 302 2.92 6.88 -9.08
C PHE A 302 4.05 5.87 -8.90
N PHE A 303 5.08 5.92 -9.75
CA PHE A 303 6.25 5.04 -9.59
C PHE A 303 7.53 5.67 -10.10
N LEU A 304 8.66 5.34 -9.47
CA LEU A 304 9.97 5.80 -9.94
C LEU A 304 10.38 5.12 -11.24
N LYS A 305 10.89 5.90 -12.20
CA LYS A 305 11.19 5.41 -13.55
C LYS A 305 12.09 4.17 -13.58
N ASP A 306 13.08 4.07 -12.68
CA ASP A 306 14.04 2.96 -12.70
C ASP A 306 13.38 1.62 -12.31
N LEU A 307 12.20 1.65 -11.67
CA LEU A 307 11.42 0.44 -11.40
C LEU A 307 10.84 -0.21 -12.68
N ALA A 308 10.73 0.55 -13.77
CA ALA A 308 10.32 0.00 -15.07
C ALA A 308 11.41 -0.91 -15.67
N GLY A 309 12.68 -0.68 -15.32
CA GLY A 309 13.81 -1.49 -15.76
C GLY A 309 14.72 -0.81 -16.79
N PRO A 310 15.51 -1.60 -17.55
CA PRO A 310 15.43 -3.06 -17.67
C PRO A 310 15.71 -3.78 -16.34
N LEU A 311 14.98 -4.88 -16.06
CA LEU A 311 15.15 -5.68 -14.84
C LEU A 311 16.19 -6.79 -15.05
N GLU A 312 17.40 -6.39 -15.43
CA GLU A 312 18.51 -7.29 -15.75
C GLU A 312 19.45 -7.48 -14.55
N PRO A 313 20.11 -8.65 -14.44
CA PRO A 313 21.07 -8.90 -13.37
C PRO A 313 22.35 -8.10 -13.58
N GLU A 314 22.78 -7.39 -12.52
CA GLU A 314 24.03 -6.61 -12.50
C GLU A 314 24.86 -6.94 -11.25
N CYS A 315 26.19 -6.86 -11.36
CA CYS A 315 27.11 -6.99 -10.24
C CYS A 315 27.39 -5.61 -9.61
N ASN A 316 26.83 -5.35 -8.43
CA ASN A 316 26.94 -4.09 -7.68
C ASN A 316 27.79 -4.22 -6.40
#